data_AF-R5GXB3-F1
#
_entry.id   AF-R5GXB3-F1
#
_cell.length_a   1.000
_cell.length_b   1.000
_cell.length_c   1.000
_cell.angle_alpha   90.00
_cell.angle_beta   90.00
_cell.angle_gamma   90.00
#
_symmetry.space_group_name_H-M   'P 1'
#
loop_
_entity.id
_entity.type
_entity.pdbx_description
1 polymer ?
#
loop_
_entity_poly.entity_id
_entity_poly.type
_entity_poly.pdbx_seq_one_letter_code
_entity_poly.pdbx_strand_id
1 'polypeptide(L)'
;MIIASAMFGVFQAIGKAHVPLILMSFSVGIKALLNPILMSVPQLNISGAALATAIGYVFMSVTGALLLKKFLSPCVNVVSCVWRPFLGALACAACAYVVYSLMNSHVGNLICISVSVVSGAFVYGISLIINSDFRKNRRLTKHPAFFSQKHLKNPQK
;
A
#
# COMPACT_ATOMS: atom_id res chain seq x y z
N MET A 1 -1.24 5.69 1.37
CA MET A 1 -2.04 6.03 2.56
C MET A 1 -2.92 4.87 3.05
N ILE A 2 -3.68 4.17 2.20
CA ILE A 2 -4.60 3.07 2.60
C ILE A 2 -3.90 1.90 3.33
N ILE A 3 -2.70 1.52 2.89
CA ILE A 3 -1.93 0.42 3.49
C ILE A 3 -1.52 0.77 4.92
N ALA A 4 -1.05 2.01 5.14
CA ALA A 4 -0.61 2.47 6.44
C ALA A 4 -1.73 2.46 7.48
N SER A 5 -2.90 3.00 7.15
CA SER A 5 -4.06 3.02 8.05
C SER A 5 -4.54 1.60 8.38
N ALA A 6 -4.52 0.68 7.41
CA ALA A 6 -4.84 -0.72 7.66
C ALA A 6 -3.84 -1.38 8.62
N MET A 7 -2.53 -1.14 8.44
CA MET A 7 -1.50 -1.64 9.36
C MET A 7 -1.69 -1.07 10.78
N PHE A 8 -2.03 0.20 10.89
CA PHE A 8 -2.24 0.86 12.19
C PHE A 8 -3.40 0.22 12.95
N GLY A 9 -4.50 -0.10 12.27
CA GLY A 9 -5.62 -0.84 12.87
C GLY A 9 -5.20 -2.22 13.40
N VAL A 10 -4.33 -2.95 12.68
CA VAL A 10 -3.81 -4.25 13.14
C VAL A 10 -2.94 -4.09 14.38
N PHE A 11 -2.01 -3.12 14.39
CA PHE A 11 -1.16 -2.84 15.56
C PHE A 11 -1.96 -2.37 16.77
N GLN A 12 -3.01 -1.57 16.56
CA GLN A 12 -3.92 -1.10 17.61
C GLN A 12 -4.73 -2.26 18.20
N ALA A 13 -5.20 -3.20 17.37
CA ALA A 13 -5.90 -4.40 17.82
C ALA A 13 -5.04 -5.35 18.68
N ILE A 14 -3.72 -5.33 18.49
CA ILE A 14 -2.75 -6.14 19.26
C ILE A 14 -2.30 -5.41 20.54
N GLY A 15 -2.76 -4.18 20.78
CA GLY A 15 -2.36 -3.38 21.95
C GLY A 15 -0.96 -2.74 21.82
N LYS A 16 -0.41 -2.67 20.60
CA LYS A 16 0.93 -2.13 20.31
C LYS A 16 0.85 -0.86 19.45
N ALA A 17 -0.03 0.07 19.79
CA ALA A 17 -0.24 1.33 19.05
C ALA A 17 0.98 2.26 19.01
N HIS A 18 1.92 2.14 19.96
CA HIS A 18 3.17 2.91 19.98
C HIS A 18 4.09 2.62 18.78
N VAL A 19 4.03 1.42 18.21
CA VAL A 19 4.88 1.01 17.08
C VAL A 19 4.55 1.82 15.81
N PRO A 20 3.28 1.88 15.34
CA PRO A 20 2.82 2.82 14.32
C PRO A 20 3.24 4.27 14.51
N LEU A 21 3.14 4.77 15.75
CA LEU A 21 3.43 6.16 16.08
C LEU A 21 4.91 6.49 15.85
N ILE A 22 5.82 5.64 16.32
CA ILE A 22 7.26 5.83 16.12
C ILE A 22 7.61 5.76 14.62
N LEU A 23 7.00 4.85 13.88
CA LEU A 23 7.20 4.74 12.42
C LEU A 23 6.74 6.01 11.68
N MET A 24 5.59 6.56 12.08
CA MET A 24 5.05 7.78 11.48
C MET A 24 5.96 8.97 11.78
N SER A 25 6.44 9.11 13.02
CA SER A 25 7.37 10.17 13.40
C SER A 25 8.65 10.12 12.58
N PHE A 26 9.21 8.92 12.35
CA PHE A 26 10.41 8.76 11.52
C PHE A 26 10.13 9.10 10.04
N SER A 27 8.99 8.67 9.50
CA SER A 27 8.60 9.03 8.12
C SER A 27 8.41 10.54 7.94
N VAL A 28 7.84 11.22 8.94
CA VAL A 28 7.71 12.69 8.93
C VAL A 28 9.07 13.34 9.01
N GLY A 29 9.99 12.81 9.84
CA GLY A 29 11.37 13.27 9.92
C GLY A 29 12.10 13.17 8.58
N ILE A 30 12.06 12.01 7.92
CA ILE A 30 12.62 11.83 6.56
C ILE A 30 12.03 12.84 5.59
N LYS A 31 10.70 13.01 5.58
CA LYS A 31 10.03 13.95 4.68
C LYS A 31 10.45 15.40 4.95
N ALA A 32 10.58 15.80 6.22
CA ALA A 32 11.03 17.13 6.61
C ALA A 32 12.47 17.42 6.19
N LEU A 33 13.35 16.39 6.18
CA LEU A 33 14.70 16.48 5.67
C LEU A 33 14.75 16.51 4.13
N LEU A 34 13.97 15.66 3.45
CA LEU A 34 13.96 15.58 1.99
C LEU A 34 13.27 16.75 1.31
N ASN A 35 12.23 17.33 1.91
CA ASN A 35 11.47 18.45 1.32
C ASN A 35 12.37 19.62 0.93
N PRO A 36 13.19 20.21 1.82
CA PRO A 36 14.05 21.35 1.48
C PRO A 36 15.18 20.98 0.51
N ILE A 37 15.66 19.73 0.53
CA ILE A 37 16.68 19.23 -0.40
C ILE A 37 16.10 19.13 -1.82
N LEU A 38 14.89 18.58 -1.97
CA LEU A 38 14.22 18.44 -3.26
C LEU A 38 13.59 19.74 -3.77
N MET A 39 13.13 20.64 -2.88
CA MET A 39 12.62 21.96 -3.27
C MET A 39 13.73 22.91 -3.74
N SER A 40 14.96 22.75 -3.23
CA SER A 40 16.12 23.53 -3.69
C SER A 40 16.49 23.25 -5.16
N VAL A 41 15.90 22.23 -5.80
CA VAL A 41 16.04 21.99 -7.24
C VAL A 41 14.94 22.73 -8.00
N PRO A 42 15.25 23.82 -8.74
CA PRO A 42 14.25 24.68 -9.39
C PRO A 42 13.43 23.97 -10.49
N GLN A 43 13.92 22.83 -11.02
CA GLN A 43 13.17 22.01 -11.97
C GLN A 43 12.10 21.10 -11.33
N LEU A 44 12.21 20.82 -10.03
CA LEU A 44 11.35 19.87 -9.33
C LEU A 44 10.52 20.50 -8.21
N ASN A 45 10.75 21.76 -7.82
CA ASN A 45 10.14 22.48 -6.69
C ASN A 45 8.83 21.87 -6.11
N ILE A 46 7.71 21.88 -6.86
CA ILE A 46 6.40 21.37 -6.39
C ILE A 46 6.31 19.83 -6.46
N SER A 47 6.84 19.23 -7.53
CA SER A 47 6.87 17.78 -7.73
C SER A 47 7.82 17.06 -6.75
N GLY A 48 8.82 17.77 -6.23
CA GLY A 48 9.79 17.29 -5.27
C GLY A 48 9.16 16.99 -3.91
N ALA A 49 8.19 17.81 -3.49
CA ALA A 49 7.41 17.55 -2.28
C ALA A 49 6.52 16.29 -2.42
N ALA A 50 5.98 16.05 -3.63
CA ALA A 50 5.23 14.84 -3.93
C ALA A 50 6.14 13.60 -3.92
N LEU A 51 7.35 13.71 -4.49
CA LEU A 51 8.33 12.63 -4.51
C LEU A 51 8.84 12.28 -3.10
N ALA A 52 9.15 13.29 -2.27
CA ALA A 52 9.53 13.09 -0.87
C ALA A 52 8.42 12.36 -0.08
N THR A 53 7.16 12.68 -0.37
CA THR A 53 5.99 12.02 0.25
C THR A 53 5.85 10.56 -0.22
N ALA A 54 6.07 10.30 -1.51
CA ALA A 54 6.06 8.94 -2.05
C ALA A 54 7.15 8.06 -1.41
N ILE A 55 8.37 8.59 -1.29
CA ILE A 55 9.50 7.92 -0.62
C ILE A 55 9.16 7.62 0.85
N GLY A 56 8.59 8.59 1.57
CA GLY A 56 8.14 8.39 2.95
C GLY A 56 7.11 7.27 3.09
N TYR A 57 6.14 7.17 2.17
CA TYR A 57 5.16 6.07 2.19
C TYR A 57 5.76 4.72 1.85
N VAL A 58 6.70 4.64 0.91
CA VAL A 58 7.42 3.40 0.59
C VAL A 58 8.20 2.94 1.82
N PHE A 59 8.95 3.85 2.44
CA PHE A 59 9.69 3.57 3.67
C PHE A 59 8.77 3.06 4.79
N MET A 60 7.65 3.76 5.02
CA MET A 60 6.68 3.40 6.06
C MET A 60 6.00 2.04 5.78
N SER A 61 5.70 1.75 4.51
CA SER A 61 5.10 0.47 4.10
C SER A 61 6.06 -0.71 4.28
N VAL A 62 7.33 -0.56 3.88
CA VAL A 62 8.35 -1.61 4.01
C VAL A 62 8.62 -1.89 5.48
N THR A 63 8.88 -0.84 6.26
CA THR A 63 9.19 -0.95 7.69
C THR A 63 7.99 -1.51 8.46
N GLY A 64 6.78 -1.04 8.16
CA GLY A 64 5.54 -1.58 8.71
C GLY A 64 5.35 -3.07 8.42
N ALA A 65 5.66 -3.53 7.21
CA ALA A 65 5.58 -4.95 6.85
C ALA A 65 6.62 -5.81 7.60
N LEU A 66 7.85 -5.32 7.78
CA LEU A 66 8.89 -6.02 8.53
C LEU A 66 8.52 -6.15 10.02
N LEU A 67 8.04 -5.07 10.64
CA LEU A 67 7.60 -5.12 12.03
C LEU A 67 6.38 -6.02 12.17
N LEU A 68 5.42 -5.95 11.24
CA LEU A 68 4.26 -6.82 11.26
C LEU A 68 4.66 -8.31 11.22
N LYS A 69 5.64 -8.68 10.38
CA LYS A 69 6.20 -10.05 10.36
C LYS A 69 6.79 -10.45 11.71
N LYS A 70 7.47 -9.52 12.40
CA LYS A 70 8.08 -9.74 13.72
C LYS A 70 7.04 -9.90 14.84
N PHE A 71 5.93 -9.16 14.79
CA PHE A 71 4.89 -9.19 15.83
C PHE A 71 3.81 -10.25 15.60
N LEU A 72 3.52 -10.67 14.36
CA LEU A 72 2.44 -11.63 14.07
C LEU A 72 2.88 -13.10 14.00
N SER A 73 4.17 -13.42 14.09
CA SER A 73 4.69 -14.80 13.89
C SER A 73 4.29 -15.39 12.51
N PRO A 74 4.80 -16.57 12.07
CA PRO A 74 4.79 -17.00 10.65
C PRO A 74 3.40 -17.37 10.08
N CYS A 75 2.31 -17.07 10.78
CA CYS A 75 0.95 -17.44 10.39
C CYS A 75 0.37 -16.65 9.21
N VAL A 76 0.99 -15.54 8.81
CA VAL A 76 0.50 -14.68 7.71
C VAL A 76 1.67 -14.30 6.80
N ASN A 77 1.71 -14.87 5.60
CA ASN A 77 2.67 -14.48 4.57
C ASN A 77 2.23 -13.15 3.93
N VAL A 78 2.53 -12.03 4.60
CA VAL A 78 2.18 -10.66 4.18
C VAL A 78 2.78 -10.34 2.80
N VAL A 79 3.98 -10.85 2.52
CA VAL A 79 4.68 -10.65 1.24
C VAL A 79 3.87 -11.22 0.07
N SER A 80 3.31 -12.42 0.22
CA SER A 80 2.48 -13.05 -0.81
C SER A 80 1.13 -12.34 -1.01
N CYS A 81 0.61 -11.68 0.02
CA CYS A 81 -0.58 -10.83 -0.09
C CYS A 81 -0.33 -9.51 -0.83
N VAL A 82 0.88 -8.94 -0.73
CA VAL A 82 1.23 -7.64 -1.33
C VAL A 82 1.71 -7.79 -2.79
N TRP A 83 2.40 -8.88 -3.12
CA TRP A 83 2.95 -9.07 -4.47
C TRP A 83 1.87 -9.16 -5.56
N ARG A 84 0.73 -9.80 -5.25
CA ARG A 84 -0.39 -9.97 -6.18
C ARG A 84 -1.07 -8.64 -6.59
N PRO A 85 -1.48 -7.75 -5.66
CA PRO A 85 -2.00 -6.44 -6.04
C PRO A 85 -0.94 -5.54 -6.67
N PHE A 86 0.34 -5.74 -6.35
CA PHE A 86 1.44 -5.01 -6.98
C PHE A 86 1.54 -5.33 -8.48
N LEU A 87 1.40 -6.60 -8.87
CA LEU A 87 1.33 -7.01 -10.28
C LEU A 87 0.13 -6.40 -11.01
N GLY A 88 -1.06 -6.37 -10.37
CA GLY A 88 -2.24 -5.72 -10.94
C GLY A 88 -2.07 -4.20 -11.11
N ALA A 89 -1.41 -3.54 -10.16
CA ALA A 89 -1.08 -2.13 -10.24
C ALA A 89 -0.07 -1.84 -11.36
N LEU A 90 0.93 -2.71 -11.56
CA LEU A 90 1.90 -2.59 -12.64
C LEU A 90 1.21 -2.72 -14.01
N ALA A 91 0.32 -3.70 -14.17
CA ALA A 91 -0.46 -3.89 -15.39
C ALA A 91 -1.36 -2.67 -15.69
N CYS A 92 -2.02 -2.13 -14.66
CA CYS A 92 -2.81 -0.90 -14.78
C CYS A 92 -1.96 0.30 -15.23
N ALA A 93 -0.78 0.49 -14.60
CA ALA A 93 0.13 1.59 -14.94
C ALA A 93 0.64 1.46 -16.39
N ALA A 94 1.01 0.25 -16.81
CA ALA A 94 1.44 -0.03 -18.18
C ALA A 94 0.33 0.28 -19.20
N CYS A 95 -0.90 -0.19 -18.96
CA CYS A 95 -2.03 0.09 -19.84
C CYS A 95 -2.35 1.60 -19.92
N ALA A 96 -2.40 2.28 -18.78
CA ALA A 96 -2.65 3.73 -18.76
C ALA A 96 -1.59 4.51 -19.54
N TYR A 97 -0.32 4.13 -19.40
CA TYR A 97 0.79 4.75 -20.13
C TYR A 97 0.68 4.53 -21.65
N VAL A 98 0.38 3.30 -22.08
CA VAL A 98 0.19 2.98 -23.50
C VAL A 98 -0.98 3.77 -24.10
N VAL A 99 -2.13 3.79 -23.42
CA VAL A 99 -3.32 4.55 -23.86
C VAL A 99 -3.02 6.04 -23.94
N TYR A 100 -2.34 6.59 -22.94
CA TYR A 100 -1.94 8.00 -22.95
C TYR A 100 -0.98 8.31 -24.10
N SER A 101 0.03 7.47 -24.34
CA SER A 101 1.02 7.69 -25.40
C SER A 101 0.42 7.63 -26.80
N LEU A 102 -0.60 6.79 -27.02
CA LEU A 102 -1.30 6.68 -28.31
C LEU A 102 -2.24 7.88 -28.54
N MET A 103 -2.93 8.37 -27.52
CA MET A 103 -3.95 9.43 -27.64
C MET A 103 -3.39 10.85 -27.55
N ASN A 104 -2.19 11.06 -27.02
CA ASN A 104 -1.56 12.38 -26.91
C ASN A 104 -1.32 13.07 -28.29
N SER A 105 -1.39 12.32 -29.40
CA SER A 105 -1.10 12.83 -30.74
C SER A 105 -2.31 13.47 -31.46
N HIS A 106 -3.55 13.26 -31.02
CA HIS A 106 -4.73 13.59 -31.84
C HIS A 106 -5.86 14.36 -31.14
N VAL A 107 -5.88 14.48 -29.80
CA VAL A 107 -7.02 15.06 -29.06
C VAL A 107 -6.55 15.96 -27.90
N GLY A 108 -7.38 16.95 -27.53
CA GLY A 108 -7.13 17.86 -26.41
C GLY A 108 -6.87 17.15 -25.07
N ASN A 109 -5.89 17.65 -24.32
CA ASN A 109 -5.24 16.99 -23.18
C ASN A 109 -6.22 16.47 -22.09
N LEU A 110 -7.30 17.21 -21.81
CA LEU A 110 -8.30 16.83 -20.79
C LEU A 110 -9.08 15.55 -21.15
N ILE A 111 -9.43 15.37 -22.43
CA ILE A 111 -10.22 14.24 -22.89
C ILE A 111 -9.33 12.99 -22.91
N CYS A 112 -8.08 13.15 -23.32
CA CYS A 112 -7.07 12.09 -23.30
C CYS A 112 -6.84 11.52 -21.90
N ILE A 113 -6.69 12.40 -20.90
CA ILE A 113 -6.48 12.00 -19.52
C ILE A 113 -7.71 11.27 -18.97
N SER A 114 -8.92 11.79 -19.23
CA SER A 114 -10.16 11.17 -18.74
C SER A 114 -10.35 9.75 -19.28
N VAL A 115 -10.16 9.55 -20.59
CA VAL A 115 -10.28 8.22 -21.22
C VAL A 115 -9.17 7.27 -20.74
N SER A 116 -7.96 7.77 -20.54
CA SER A 116 -6.85 6.98 -19.98
C SER A 116 -7.17 6.48 -18.57
N VAL A 117 -7.70 7.34 -17.69
CA VAL A 117 -8.09 6.95 -16.32
C VAL A 117 -9.21 5.91 -16.33
N VAL A 118 -10.24 6.08 -17.17
CA VAL A 118 -11.35 5.13 -17.28
C VAL A 118 -10.88 3.77 -17.79
N SER A 119 -10.03 3.74 -18.83
CA SER A 119 -9.47 2.49 -19.36
C SER A 119 -8.58 1.79 -18.33
N GLY A 120 -7.75 2.53 -17.60
CA GLY A 120 -6.93 2.00 -16.51
C GLY A 120 -7.77 1.41 -15.37
N ALA A 121 -8.85 2.09 -14.97
CA ALA A 121 -9.78 1.58 -13.96
C ALA A 121 -10.44 0.26 -14.40
N PHE A 122 -10.79 0.13 -15.67
CA PHE A 122 -11.38 -1.09 -16.23
C PHE A 122 -10.39 -2.26 -16.22
N VAL A 123 -9.15 -2.02 -16.66
CA VAL A 123 -8.06 -3.01 -16.63
C VAL A 123 -7.74 -3.43 -15.19
N TYR A 124 -7.69 -2.47 -14.26
CA TYR A 124 -7.47 -2.76 -12.85
C TYR A 124 -8.60 -3.62 -12.27
N GLY A 125 -9.86 -3.31 -12.60
CA GLY A 125 -11.03 -4.10 -12.20
C GLY A 125 -10.95 -5.55 -12.69
N ILE A 126 -10.64 -5.76 -13.97
CA ILE A 126 -10.47 -7.10 -14.56
C ILE A 126 -9.30 -7.84 -13.90
N SER A 127 -8.15 -7.18 -13.74
CA SER A 127 -6.97 -7.78 -13.11
C SER A 127 -7.25 -8.16 -11.65
N LEU A 128 -8.03 -7.35 -10.94
CA LEU A 128 -8.50 -7.67 -9.59
C LEU A 128 -9.42 -8.88 -9.58
N ILE A 129 -10.37 -8.99 -10.52
CA ILE A 129 -11.29 -10.13 -10.60
C ILE A 129 -10.52 -11.44 -10.80
N ILE A 130 -9.58 -11.46 -11.75
CA ILE A 130 -8.71 -12.62 -12.03
C ILE A 130 -7.87 -12.98 -10.79
N ASN A 131 -7.30 -11.99 -10.09
CA ASN A 131 -6.51 -12.23 -8.88
C ASN A 131 -7.38 -12.55 -7.64
N SER A 132 -8.65 -12.13 -7.62
CA SER A 132 -9.59 -12.30 -6.52
C SER A 132 -10.17 -13.70 -6.42
N ASP A 133 -10.12 -14.48 -7.50
CA ASP A 133 -10.56 -15.87 -7.53
C ASP A 133 -9.81 -16.72 -6.47
N PHE A 134 -8.53 -16.43 -6.22
CA PHE A 134 -7.76 -17.06 -5.14
C PHE A 134 -8.19 -16.68 -3.72
N ARG A 135 -8.96 -15.60 -3.52
CA ARG A 135 -9.47 -15.24 -2.18
C ARG A 135 -10.58 -16.21 -1.74
N LYS A 136 -11.22 -16.90 -2.69
CA LYS A 136 -12.20 -17.97 -2.42
C LYS A 136 -11.55 -19.17 -1.71
N ASN A 137 -10.31 -19.53 -2.09
CA ASN A 137 -9.57 -20.64 -1.46
C ASN A 137 -9.04 -20.36 -0.04
N ARG A 138 -9.03 -19.11 0.44
CA ARG A 138 -8.58 -18.78 1.81
C ARG A 138 -9.69 -18.75 2.85
N ARG A 139 -10.96 -18.79 2.44
CA ARG A 139 -12.10 -18.86 3.40
C ARG A 139 -12.18 -20.21 4.12
N LEU A 140 -11.53 -21.26 3.61
CA LEU A 140 -11.64 -22.62 4.15
C LEU A 140 -10.59 -23.00 5.22
N THR A 141 -9.64 -22.13 5.60
CA THR A 141 -8.50 -22.58 6.44
C THR A 141 -8.28 -21.85 7.78
N LYS A 142 -9.02 -20.79 8.17
CA LYS A 142 -8.73 -20.11 9.47
C LYS A 142 -9.94 -19.61 10.27
N HIS A 143 -11.01 -20.40 10.30
CA HIS A 143 -12.01 -20.33 11.37
C HIS A 143 -11.89 -21.63 12.19
N PRO A 144 -10.89 -21.77 13.10
CA PRO A 144 -11.19 -21.58 14.54
C PRO A 144 -9.98 -21.20 15.46
N ALA A 145 -8.81 -20.80 14.94
CA ALA A 145 -7.60 -20.70 15.80
C ALA A 145 -7.45 -19.35 16.55
N PHE A 146 -8.24 -18.32 16.21
CA PHE A 146 -8.11 -17.00 16.84
C PHE A 146 -8.88 -16.88 18.17
N PHE A 147 -9.87 -17.74 18.42
CA PHE A 147 -10.68 -17.68 19.64
C PHE A 147 -10.00 -18.39 20.84
N SER A 148 -9.01 -19.26 20.61
CA SER A 148 -8.41 -20.08 21.67
C SER A 148 -7.25 -19.42 22.44
N GLN A 149 -6.67 -18.32 21.95
CA GLN A 149 -5.56 -17.64 22.66
C GLN A 149 -6.04 -16.58 23.66
N LYS A 150 -7.25 -16.02 23.49
CA LYS A 150 -7.81 -15.05 24.44
C LYS A 150 -8.33 -15.69 25.74
N HIS A 151 -8.71 -16.97 25.71
CA HIS A 151 -9.24 -17.68 26.88
C HIS A 151 -8.20 -18.46 27.71
N LEU A 152 -6.95 -18.61 27.24
CA LEU A 152 -5.90 -19.37 27.93
C LEU A 152 -4.78 -18.51 28.53
N LYS A 153 -4.81 -17.18 28.37
CA LYS A 153 -3.88 -16.25 29.01
C LYS A 153 -4.51 -15.35 30.06
N ASN A 154 -5.55 -15.86 30.74
CA ASN A 154 -5.89 -15.46 32.10
C ASN A 154 -6.68 -16.57 32.82
N PRO A 155 -6.06 -17.73 33.12
CA PRO A 155 -6.44 -18.49 34.28
C PRO A 155 -5.69 -17.92 35.49
N GLN A 156 -6.41 -17.22 36.37
CA GLN A 156 -6.01 -17.05 37.79
C GLN A 156 -4.75 -16.19 38.07
N LYS A 157 -4.89 -14.87 38.14
CA LYS A 157 -4.43 -13.97 39.23
C LYS A 157 -4.39 -12.50 38.79
#